data_AF-A0A929MA43-F1
#
_entry.id   AF-A0A929MA43-F1
#
_cell.length_a   1.000
_cell.length_b   1.000
_cell.length_c   1.000
_cell.angle_alpha   90.00
_cell.angle_beta   90.00
_cell.angle_gamma   90.00
#
_symmetry.space_group_name_H-M   'P 1'
#
loop_
_entity.id
_entity.type
_entity.pdbx_description
1 polymer ?
#
loop_
_entity_poly.entity_id
_entity_poly.type
_entity_poly.pdbx_seq_one_letter_code
_entity_poly.pdbx_strand_id
1 'polypeptide(L)'
;KNMSLDASKVNFNEETPLVKSGGVYIVDVAGASSLNIISNEPNKWVPLVRIYDKNLNQIDLKRENEIKTNYTINLANDAKYALISDNSDITNIKNEIIIKLIK
;
A
#
# COMPACT_ATOMS: atom_id res chain seq x y z
N LYS A 1 -13.22 -2.75 23.18
CA LYS A 1 -13.52 -1.78 22.10
C LYS A 1 -12.81 -2.30 20.85
N ASN A 2 -13.52 -2.90 19.91
CA ASN A 2 -12.91 -3.45 18.70
C ASN A 2 -12.53 -2.27 17.80
N MET A 3 -11.24 -1.97 17.67
CA MET A 3 -10.76 -1.04 16.65
C MET A 3 -10.92 -1.74 15.30
N SER A 4 -11.87 -1.28 14.47
CA SER A 4 -11.92 -1.65 13.07
C SER A 4 -11.00 -0.72 12.28
N LEU A 5 -10.01 -1.29 11.60
CA LEU A 5 -9.19 -0.56 10.63
C LEU A 5 -10.04 -0.33 9.37
N ASP A 6 -10.21 0.92 8.95
CA ASP A 6 -10.90 1.25 7.70
C ASP A 6 -9.91 1.07 6.53
N ALA A 7 -9.83 -0.16 6.03
CA ALA A 7 -8.95 -0.53 4.93
C ALA A 7 -9.71 -0.52 3.60
N SER A 8 -9.11 0.07 2.57
CA SER A 8 -9.65 0.04 1.22
C SER A 8 -9.70 -1.40 0.70
N LYS A 9 -10.89 -1.80 0.22
CA LYS A 9 -11.09 -3.07 -0.48
C LYS A 9 -10.76 -2.87 -1.96
N VAL A 10 -9.90 -3.74 -2.49
CA VAL A 10 -9.42 -3.70 -3.87
C VAL A 10 -9.75 -5.03 -4.54
N ASN A 11 -10.22 -4.99 -5.78
CA ASN A 11 -10.48 -6.19 -6.56
C ASN A 11 -9.18 -6.80 -7.07
N PHE A 12 -9.14 -8.13 -7.17
CA PHE A 12 -7.99 -8.84 -7.74
C PHE A 12 -7.90 -8.64 -9.25
N ASN A 13 -6.66 -8.53 -9.74
CA ASN A 13 -6.29 -8.38 -11.15
C ASN A 13 -6.86 -7.13 -11.84
N GLU A 14 -7.40 -6.19 -11.06
CA GLU A 14 -7.94 -4.91 -11.52
C GLU A 14 -7.11 -3.76 -10.94
N GLU A 15 -6.98 -2.68 -11.72
CA GLU A 15 -6.41 -1.42 -11.22
C GLU A 15 -7.48 -0.66 -10.44
N THR A 16 -7.18 -0.33 -9.19
CA THR A 16 -8.07 0.46 -8.33
C THR A 16 -7.37 1.74 -7.91
N PRO A 17 -7.82 2.91 -8.37
CA PRO A 17 -7.30 4.19 -7.89
C PRO A 17 -7.77 4.41 -6.44
N LEU A 18 -6.83 4.77 -5.57
CA LEU A 18 -7.10 5.16 -4.20
C LEU A 18 -6.90 6.67 -4.06
N VAL A 19 -7.99 7.38 -3.86
CA VAL A 19 -7.98 8.83 -3.65
C VAL A 19 -7.33 9.16 -2.30
N LYS A 20 -6.58 10.25 -2.27
CA LYS A 20 -5.74 10.68 -1.15
C LYS A 20 -6.44 10.63 0.21
N SER A 21 -5.82 9.88 1.14
CA SER A 21 -6.17 9.87 2.56
C SER A 21 -5.02 10.43 3.40
N GLY A 22 -4.79 11.75 3.31
CA GLY A 22 -3.74 12.41 4.11
C GLY A 22 -2.31 11.92 3.87
N GLY A 23 -2.05 11.20 2.76
CA GLY A 23 -0.76 10.61 2.39
C GLY A 23 -0.45 9.24 3.01
N VAL A 24 -1.41 8.61 3.70
CA VAL A 24 -1.34 7.19 4.07
C VAL A 24 -2.49 6.44 3.41
N TYR A 25 -2.23 5.24 2.92
CA TYR A 25 -3.26 4.32 2.44
C TYR A 25 -3.17 3.02 3.21
N ILE A 26 -4.31 2.42 3.52
CA ILE A 26 -4.38 1.10 4.12
C ILE A 26 -5.21 0.23 3.19
N VAL A 27 -4.62 -0.85 2.69
CA VAL A 27 -5.23 -1.75 1.73
C VAL A 27 -5.41 -3.13 2.37
N ASP A 28 -6.59 -3.74 2.21
CA ASP A 28 -6.80 -5.16 2.51
C ASP A 28 -6.16 -5.99 1.39
N VAL A 29 -5.11 -6.73 1.73
CA VAL A 29 -4.31 -7.54 0.78
C VAL A 29 -4.49 -9.04 0.99
N ALA A 30 -5.49 -9.45 1.78
CA ALA A 30 -5.70 -10.86 2.10
C ALA A 30 -5.84 -11.73 0.86
N GLY A 31 -5.00 -12.76 0.76
CA GLY A 31 -5.05 -13.74 -0.33
C GLY A 31 -4.40 -13.27 -1.62
N ALA A 32 -3.69 -12.13 -1.61
CA ALA A 32 -2.83 -11.71 -2.71
C ALA A 32 -1.42 -12.30 -2.58
N SER A 33 -0.85 -12.77 -3.68
CA SER A 33 0.58 -13.14 -3.79
C SER A 33 1.47 -11.92 -3.98
N SER A 34 0.94 -10.85 -4.58
CA SER A 34 1.66 -9.59 -4.74
C SER A 34 0.75 -8.37 -4.76
N LEU A 35 1.34 -7.25 -4.34
CA LEU A 35 0.78 -5.91 -4.37
C LEU A 35 1.62 -5.07 -5.32
N ASN A 36 0.99 -4.51 -6.35
CA ASN A 36 1.60 -3.53 -7.23
C ASN A 36 1.04 -2.13 -6.95
N ILE A 37 1.93 -1.16 -6.76
CA ILE A 37 1.59 0.23 -6.43
C ILE A 37 2.16 1.12 -7.52
N ILE A 38 1.29 1.85 -8.21
CA ILE A 38 1.67 2.80 -9.25
C ILE A 38 1.41 4.21 -8.72
N SER A 39 2.42 5.06 -8.84
CA SER A 39 2.40 6.46 -8.41
C SER A 39 2.77 7.34 -9.61
N ASN A 40 1.79 8.02 -10.16
CA ASN A 40 1.98 8.89 -11.33
C ASN A 40 2.36 10.31 -10.92
N GLU A 41 2.97 11.06 -11.85
CA GLU A 41 3.22 12.50 -11.68
C GLU A 41 1.92 13.23 -11.28
N PRO A 42 1.97 14.24 -10.37
CA PRO A 42 3.13 14.90 -9.80
C PRO A 42 3.60 14.30 -8.46
N ASN A 43 3.25 13.04 -8.16
CA ASN A 43 3.70 12.38 -6.93
C ASN A 43 5.22 12.18 -6.96
N LYS A 44 5.89 12.52 -5.85
CA LYS A 44 7.32 12.24 -5.64
C LYS A 44 7.50 11.12 -4.63
N TRP A 45 6.68 10.07 -4.78
CA TRP A 45 6.56 9.02 -3.78
C TRP A 45 7.87 8.27 -3.59
N VAL A 46 8.40 8.31 -2.37
CA VAL A 46 9.54 7.51 -1.91
C VAL A 46 8.95 6.36 -1.07
N PRO A 47 8.88 5.11 -1.58
CA PRO A 47 8.11 4.05 -0.93
C PRO A 47 8.48 3.75 0.53
N LEU A 48 7.45 3.73 1.39
CA LEU A 48 7.45 3.11 2.71
C LEU A 48 6.18 2.29 2.88
N VAL A 49 6.30 0.97 2.77
CA VAL A 49 5.17 0.04 2.86
C VAL A 49 5.37 -0.94 4.01
N ARG A 50 4.44 -0.94 4.97
CA ARG A 50 4.41 -1.89 6.09
C ARG A 50 3.33 -2.93 5.85
N ILE A 51 3.67 -4.20 6.03
CA ILE A 51 2.73 -5.31 5.88
C ILE A 51 2.40 -5.87 7.25
N TYR A 52 1.12 -6.10 7.49
CA TYR A 52 0.59 -6.62 8.75
C TYR A 52 -0.22 -7.89 8.53
N ASP A 53 -0.18 -8.78 9.53
CA ASP A 53 -1.09 -9.92 9.63
C ASP A 53 -2.50 -9.49 10.08
N LYS A 54 -3.42 -10.46 10.20
CA LYS A 54 -4.80 -10.24 10.66
C LYS A 54 -4.94 -9.72 12.09
N ASN A 55 -3.90 -9.86 12.91
CA ASN A 55 -3.86 -9.41 14.30
C ASN A 55 -3.16 -8.06 14.43
N LEU A 56 -2.85 -7.39 13.31
CA LEU A 56 -2.10 -6.14 13.24
C LEU A 56 -0.65 -6.24 13.73
N ASN A 57 -0.06 -7.45 13.72
CA ASN A 57 1.38 -7.60 13.90
C ASN A 57 2.07 -7.24 12.58
N GLN A 58 3.08 -6.38 12.63
CA GLN A 58 3.89 -6.09 11.44
C GLN A 58 4.74 -7.33 11.11
N ILE A 59 4.59 -7.86 9.90
CA ILE A 59 5.30 -9.05 9.42
C ILE A 59 6.37 -8.72 8.35
N ASP A 60 6.28 -7.55 7.72
CA ASP A 60 7.26 -7.10 6.73
C ASP A 60 7.33 -5.56 6.65
N LEU A 61 8.46 -5.06 6.15
CA LEU A 61 8.73 -3.65 5.91
C LEU A 61 9.50 -3.51 4.59
N LYS A 62 8.91 -2.81 3.63
CA LYS A 62 9.55 -2.42 2.38
C LYS A 62 9.81 -0.91 2.38
N ARG A 63 11.06 -0.53 2.11
CA ARG A 63 11.46 0.88 2.06
C ARG A 63 12.44 1.11 0.94
N GLU A 64 12.27 2.23 0.28
CA GLU A 64 13.17 2.73 -0.76
C GLU A 64 13.72 4.10 -0.34
N ASN A 65 14.85 4.50 -0.92
CA ASN A 65 15.45 5.82 -0.67
C ASN A 65 15.34 6.75 -1.89
N GLU A 66 14.62 6.33 -2.93
CA GLU A 66 14.45 7.05 -4.18
C GLU A 66 12.97 7.12 -4.56
N ILE A 67 12.63 8.10 -5.39
CA ILE A 67 11.30 8.24 -5.96
C ILE A 67 11.02 7.02 -6.87
N LYS A 68 9.85 6.40 -6.71
CA LYS A 68 9.38 5.31 -7.58
C LYS A 68 8.02 5.65 -8.16
N THR A 69 7.85 5.38 -9.45
CA THR A 69 6.54 5.46 -10.13
C THR A 69 5.81 4.12 -10.13
N ASN A 70 6.52 3.02 -9.87
CA ASN A 70 5.97 1.68 -9.74
C ASN A 70 6.76 0.90 -8.69
N TYR A 71 6.07 0.18 -7.82
CA TYR A 71 6.68 -0.68 -6.81
C TYR A 71 5.84 -1.95 -6.59
N THR A 72 6.46 -3.11 -6.84
CA THR A 72 5.83 -4.42 -6.66
C THR A 72 6.40 -5.11 -5.42
N ILE A 73 5.52 -5.59 -4.56
CA ILE A 73 5.85 -6.26 -3.32
C ILE A 73 5.25 -7.67 -3.35
N ASN A 74 6.08 -8.68 -3.16
CA ASN A 74 5.61 -10.05 -2.91
C ASN A 74 5.07 -10.14 -1.48
N LEU A 75 3.90 -10.74 -1.31
CA LEU A 75 3.20 -10.83 -0.05
C LEU A 75 3.31 -12.24 0.53
N ALA A 76 3.45 -12.33 1.86
CA ALA A 76 3.35 -13.59 2.57
C ALA A 76 1.89 -14.05 2.63
N ASN A 77 1.67 -15.36 2.76
CA ASN A 77 0.31 -15.96 2.78
C ASN A 77 -0.59 -15.43 3.91
N ASP A 78 0.00 -14.96 5.00
CA ASP A 78 -0.69 -14.41 6.18
C ASP A 78 -0.83 -12.88 6.15
N ALA A 79 -0.36 -12.21 5.09
CA ALA A 79 -0.54 -10.78 4.91
C ALA A 79 -2.04 -10.43 4.84
N LYS A 80 -2.44 -9.45 5.64
CA LYS A 80 -3.82 -8.97 5.70
C LYS A 80 -3.93 -7.50 5.33
N TYR A 81 -3.00 -6.66 5.78
CA TYR A 81 -3.04 -5.23 5.52
C TYR A 81 -1.70 -4.72 4.99
N ALA A 82 -1.75 -3.82 4.03
CA ALA A 82 -0.60 -3.02 3.61
C ALA A 82 -0.85 -1.55 3.95
N LEU A 83 0.02 -0.96 4.77
CA LEU A 83 0.06 0.49 4.99
C LEU A 83 1.09 1.09 4.05
N ILE A 84 0.62 1.89 3.10
CA ILE A 84 1.40 2.56 2.07
C ILE A 84 1.58 4.02 2.50
N SER A 85 2.82 4.45 2.61
CA SER A 85 3.22 5.79 3.03
C SER A 85 4.51 6.21 2.33
N ASP A 86 5.05 7.37 2.69
CA ASP A 86 6.29 7.90 2.14
C ASP A 86 7.44 7.79 3.16
N ASN A 87 8.63 7.38 2.71
CA ASN A 87 9.84 7.24 3.53
C ASN A 87 10.57 8.58 3.74
N SER A 88 10.19 9.64 3.01
CA SER A 88 10.82 10.96 3.05
C SER A 88 9.86 12.01 3.63
N ASP A 89 8.73 12.22 2.96
CA ASP A 89 7.70 13.19 3.35
C ASP A 89 6.33 12.74 2.83
N ILE A 90 5.37 12.59 3.75
CA ILE A 90 4.01 12.14 3.44
C ILE A 90 3.27 13.04 2.43
N THR A 91 3.68 14.29 2.31
CA THR A 91 3.10 15.26 1.36
C THR A 91 3.55 15.02 -0.09
N ASN A 92 4.54 14.14 -0.31
CA ASN A 92 5.00 13.75 -1.65
C ASN A 92 3.95 12.99 -2.45
N ILE A 93 3.00 12.33 -1.77
CA ILE A 93 1.82 11.75 -2.41
C ILE A 93 0.75 12.83 -2.52
N LYS A 94 0.72 13.49 -3.67
CA LYS A 94 -0.13 14.65 -3.95
C LYS A 94 -1.53 14.23 -4.39
N ASN A 95 -1.60 13.20 -5.23
CA ASN A 95 -2.81 12.71 -5.88
C ASN A 95 -3.12 11.28 -5.42
N GLU A 96 -3.96 10.59 -6.19
CA GLU A 96 -4.18 9.16 -6.04
C GLU A 96 -2.92 8.33 -6.29
N ILE A 97 -2.95 7.11 -5.78
CA ILE A 97 -2.10 6.00 -6.22
C ILE A 97 -2.99 4.91 -6.79
N ILE A 98 -2.47 4.12 -7.71
CA ILE A 98 -3.21 3.00 -8.30
C ILE A 98 -2.68 1.71 -7.69
N ILE A 99 -3.60 0.87 -7.23
CA ILE A 99 -3.30 -0.43 -6.63
C ILE A 99 -3.77 -1.55 -7.54
N LYS A 100 -2.95 -2.59 -7.66
CA LYS A 100 -3.33 -3.86 -8.29
C LYS A 100 -2.87 -5.03 -7.43
N LEU A 101 -3.81 -5.89 -7.05
CA LEU A 101 -3.54 -7.13 -6.32
C LEU A 101 -3.52 -8.32 -7.27
N ILE A 102 -2.54 -9.21 -7.12
CA ILE A 102 -2.44 -10.45 -7.90
C ILE A 102 -2.61 -11.64 -6.95
N LYS A 103 -3.22 -12.71 -7.43
CA LYS A 103 -3.38 -13.97 -6.68
C LYS A 103 -2.12 -14.83 -6.65
#